data_AF-A0A2E9ZLL3-F1
#
_entry.id   AF-A0A2E9ZLL3-F1
#
_cell.length_a   1.000
_cell.length_b   1.000
_cell.length_c   1.000
_cell.angle_alpha   90.00
_cell.angle_beta   90.00
_cell.angle_gamma   90.00
#
_symmetry.space_group_name_H-M   'P 1'
#
loop_
_entity.id
_entity.type
_entity.pdbx_description
1 polymer ?
#
loop_
_entity_poly.entity_id
_entity_poly.type
_entity_poly.pdbx_seq_one_letter_code
_entity_poly.pdbx_strand_id
1 'polypeptide(L)'
;YREAERFHPLYLETGEPIMLQDNNQIYLVVSAIIFGLVASIHLVRALNNWAFIVGPMTIPIPASWVGFIITLCLCLWAVRLIVS
;
A
#
# COMPACT_ATOMS: atom_id res chain seq x y z
N TYR A 1 25.31 35.56 1.40
CA TYR A 1 23.87 35.85 1.32
C TYR A 1 23.48 36.50 -0.02
N ARG A 2 23.72 35.82 -1.17
CA ARG A 2 23.25 36.28 -2.51
C ARG A 2 22.93 35.11 -3.48
N GLU A 3 23.12 33.87 -3.05
CA GLU A 3 22.93 32.66 -3.87
C GLU A 3 21.57 31.98 -3.62
N ALA A 4 20.93 32.25 -2.48
CA ALA A 4 19.67 31.62 -2.08
C ALA A 4 18.41 32.18 -2.80
N GLU A 5 18.53 33.32 -3.49
CA GLU A 5 17.45 33.92 -4.29
C GLU A 5 17.45 33.45 -5.75
N ARG A 6 18.49 32.72 -6.21
CA ARG A 6 18.59 32.29 -7.62
C ARG A 6 17.76 31.04 -7.95
N PHE A 7 17.29 30.32 -6.94
CA PHE A 7 16.38 29.20 -7.16
C PHE A 7 14.95 29.72 -7.24
N HIS A 8 14.51 30.11 -8.44
CA HIS A 8 13.08 30.26 -8.74
C HIS A 8 12.46 28.86 -8.83
N PRO A 9 11.70 28.39 -7.82
CA PRO A 9 10.96 27.16 -7.97
C PRO A 9 9.97 27.34 -9.13
N LEU A 10 9.93 26.39 -10.04
CA LEU A 10 8.93 26.39 -11.09
C LEU A 10 7.60 25.99 -10.42
N TYR A 11 6.62 26.88 -10.52
CA TYR A 11 5.29 26.74 -9.92
C TYR A 11 4.32 26.10 -10.93
N LEU A 12 3.41 25.28 -10.43
CA LEU A 12 2.25 24.84 -11.19
C LEU A 12 1.31 26.03 -11.43
N GLU A 13 0.39 25.92 -12.39
CA GLU A 13 -0.65 26.94 -12.65
C GLU A 13 -1.52 27.24 -11.40
N THR A 14 -1.54 26.30 -10.45
CA THR A 14 -2.21 26.40 -9.14
C THR A 14 -1.41 27.16 -8.08
N GLY A 15 -0.19 27.63 -8.37
CA GLY A 15 0.63 28.43 -7.45
C GLY A 15 1.48 27.62 -6.44
N GLU A 16 1.42 26.29 -6.51
CA GLU A 16 2.26 25.41 -5.68
C GLU A 16 3.59 25.09 -6.38
N PRO A 17 4.72 25.04 -5.65
CA PRO A 17 5.99 24.60 -6.24
C PRO A 17 5.84 23.14 -6.70
N ILE A 18 6.35 22.78 -7.89
CA ILE A 18 6.20 21.41 -8.47
C ILE A 18 6.67 20.30 -7.51
N MET A 19 7.49 20.62 -6.51
CA MET A 19 7.98 19.68 -5.50
C MET A 19 6.93 19.30 -4.42
N LEU A 20 5.76 19.94 -4.37
CA LEU A 20 4.73 19.78 -3.32
C LEU A 20 3.42 19.16 -3.81
N GLN A 21 3.46 18.27 -4.80
CA GLN A 21 2.29 17.41 -5.05
C GLN A 21 2.19 16.38 -3.92
N ASP A 22 1.12 16.42 -3.12
CA ASP A 22 0.84 15.51 -2.00
C ASP A 22 0.39 14.11 -2.47
N ASN A 23 1.24 13.48 -3.29
CA ASN A 23 1.13 12.09 -3.73
C ASN A 23 0.93 11.08 -2.58
N ASN A 24 1.19 11.46 -1.33
CA ASN A 24 1.00 10.64 -0.13
C ASN A 24 -0.42 10.05 -0.01
N GLN A 25 -1.46 10.83 -0.35
CA GLN A 25 -2.84 10.34 -0.32
C GLN A 25 -3.09 9.25 -1.37
N ILE A 26 -2.57 9.44 -2.58
CA ILE A 26 -2.67 8.45 -3.66
C ILE A 26 -1.94 7.15 -3.26
N TYR A 27 -0.75 7.26 -2.66
CA TYR A 27 0.00 6.09 -2.19
C TYR A 27 -0.77 5.32 -1.11
N LEU A 28 -1.43 6.00 -0.18
CA LEU A 28 -2.23 5.35 0.87
C LEU A 28 -3.43 4.61 0.28
N VAL A 29 -4.15 5.22 -0.66
CA VAL A 29 -5.30 4.59 -1.34
C VAL A 29 -4.87 3.35 -2.11
N VAL A 30 -3.80 3.45 -2.91
CA VAL A 30 -3.25 2.31 -3.66
C VAL A 30 -2.81 1.20 -2.71
N SER A 31 -2.15 1.55 -1.61
CA SER A 31 -1.71 0.57 -0.60
C SER A 31 -2.89 -0.14 0.07
N ALA A 32 -3.95 0.58 0.45
CA ALA A 32 -5.15 0.00 1.04
C ALA A 32 -5.83 -1.01 0.10
N ILE A 33 -5.92 -0.67 -1.20
CA ILE A 33 -6.49 -1.56 -2.22
C ILE A 33 -5.64 -2.82 -2.37
N ILE A 34 -4.32 -2.69 -2.52
CA ILE A 34 -3.42 -3.82 -2.69
C ILE A 34 -3.47 -4.75 -1.48
N PHE A 35 -3.35 -4.21 -0.26
CA PHE A 35 -3.39 -5.02 0.95
C PHE A 35 -4.76 -5.67 1.17
N GLY A 36 -5.86 -4.97 0.84
CA GLY A 36 -7.20 -5.54 0.86
C GLY A 36 -7.34 -6.73 -0.08
N LEU A 37 -6.88 -6.62 -1.33
CA LEU A 37 -6.91 -7.71 -2.31
C LEU A 37 -6.07 -8.91 -1.85
N VAL A 38 -4.86 -8.67 -1.35
CA VAL A 38 -3.98 -9.74 -0.86
C VAL A 38 -4.59 -10.44 0.36
N ALA A 39 -5.20 -9.68 1.28
CA ALA A 39 -5.93 -10.25 2.41
C ALA A 39 -7.09 -11.14 1.94
N SER A 40 -7.88 -10.67 0.98
CA SER A 40 -8.97 -11.47 0.40
C SER A 40 -8.46 -12.77 -0.23
N ILE A 41 -7.35 -12.74 -0.98
CA ILE A 41 -6.75 -13.95 -1.58
C ILE A 41 -6.32 -14.94 -0.50
N HIS A 42 -5.64 -14.48 0.56
CA HIS A 42 -5.24 -15.35 1.66
C HIS A 42 -6.45 -15.95 2.38
N LEU A 43 -7.52 -15.18 2.59
CA LEU A 43 -8.75 -15.65 3.21
C LEU A 43 -9.45 -16.71 2.35
N VAL A 44 -9.63 -16.46 1.05
CA VAL A 44 -10.21 -17.44 0.11
C VAL A 44 -9.37 -18.71 0.09
N ARG A 45 -8.04 -18.59 0.05
CA ARG A 45 -7.14 -19.75 0.08
C ARG A 45 -7.30 -20.56 1.36
N ALA A 46 -7.38 -19.88 2.51
CA ALA A 46 -7.52 -20.51 3.82
C ALA A 46 -8.86 -21.21 4.00
N LEU A 47 -9.96 -20.61 3.54
CA LEU A 47 -11.31 -21.19 3.66
C LEU A 47 -11.52 -22.40 2.73
N ASN A 48 -11.00 -22.34 1.51
CA ASN A 48 -11.17 -23.40 0.52
C ASN A 48 -10.11 -24.50 0.61
N ASN A 49 -9.17 -24.41 1.57
CA ASN A 49 -8.00 -25.27 1.64
C ASN A 49 -7.27 -25.39 0.28
N TRP A 50 -7.22 -24.29 -0.48
CA TRP A 50 -6.70 -24.31 -1.84
C TRP A 50 -5.21 -24.63 -1.83
N ALA A 51 -4.85 -25.81 -2.34
CA ALA A 51 -3.48 -26.28 -2.45
C ALA A 51 -2.69 -25.36 -3.38
N PHE A 52 -1.62 -24.77 -2.83
CA PHE A 52 -0.67 -23.94 -3.57
C PHE A 52 0.69 -24.61 -3.49
N ILE A 53 1.17 -25.06 -4.64
CA ILE A 53 2.40 -25.86 -4.78
C ILE A 53 3.40 -25.01 -5.58
N VAL A 54 4.59 -24.82 -5.03
CA VAL A 54 5.69 -24.12 -5.69
C VAL A 54 6.85 -25.09 -5.82
N GLY A 55 7.08 -25.58 -7.04
CA GLY A 55 8.05 -26.66 -7.28
C GLY A 55 7.67 -27.92 -6.49
N PRO A 56 8.57 -28.47 -5.65
CA PRO A 56 8.27 -29.66 -4.84
C PRO A 56 7.59 -29.33 -3.49
N MET A 57 7.42 -28.05 -3.12
CA MET A 57 6.93 -27.66 -1.81
C MET A 57 5.44 -27.26 -1.86
N THR A 58 4.64 -27.87 -0.99
CA THR A 58 3.26 -27.44 -0.73
C THR A 58 3.25 -26.39 0.38
N ILE A 59 2.69 -25.21 0.11
CA ILE A 59 2.62 -24.15 1.12
C ILE A 59 1.51 -24.48 2.14
N PRO A 60 1.86 -24.59 3.44
CA PRO A 60 0.91 -24.97 4.48
C PRO A 60 -0.20 -23.91 4.67
N ILE A 61 -1.42 -24.35 4.96
CA ILE A 61 -2.59 -23.46 5.17
C ILE A 61 -2.38 -22.44 6.31
N PRO A 62 -1.74 -22.78 7.46
CA PRO A 62 -1.41 -21.80 8.50
C PRO A 62 -0.66 -20.57 8.00
N ALA A 63 0.20 -20.70 7.00
CA ALA A 63 0.92 -19.56 6.43
C ALA A 63 -0.03 -18.51 5.81
N SER A 64 -1.19 -18.94 5.31
CA SER A 64 -2.20 -18.04 4.75
C SER A 64 -3.00 -17.31 5.80
N TRP A 65 -3.22 -17.90 6.97
CA TRP A 65 -3.80 -17.19 8.10
C TRP A 65 -2.88 -16.07 8.61
N VAL A 66 -1.56 -16.33 8.67
CA VAL A 66 -0.57 -15.30 9.00
C VAL A 66 -0.55 -14.19 7.95
N GLY A 67 -0.51 -14.56 6.66
CA GLY A 67 -0.57 -13.60 5.55
C GLY A 67 -1.84 -12.74 5.58
N PHE A 68 -3.00 -13.35 5.85
CA PHE A 68 -4.28 -12.66 6.01
C PHE A 68 -4.24 -11.64 7.15
N ILE A 69 -3.79 -12.02 8.34
CA ILE A 69 -3.75 -11.12 9.50
C ILE A 69 -2.85 -9.92 9.22
N ILE A 70 -1.64 -10.14 8.68
CA ILE A 70 -0.68 -9.06 8.39
C ILE A 70 -1.26 -8.09 7.36
N THR A 71 -1.77 -8.60 6.25
CA THR A 71 -2.30 -7.78 5.15
C THR A 71 -3.58 -7.05 5.56
N LEU A 72 -4.43 -7.67 6.38
CA LEU A 72 -5.59 -7.01 6.96
C LEU A 72 -5.18 -5.84 7.89
N CYS A 73 -4.19 -6.05 8.77
CA CYS A 73 -3.67 -4.98 9.63
C CYS A 73 -3.12 -3.81 8.82
N LEU A 74 -2.35 -4.07 7.76
CA LEU A 74 -1.81 -3.03 6.88
C LEU A 74 -2.90 -2.28 6.11
N CYS A 75 -3.94 -2.99 5.64
CA CYS A 75 -5.10 -2.38 5.01
C CYS A 75 -5.83 -1.45 5.98
N LEU A 76 -6.13 -1.91 7.20
CA LEU A 76 -6.80 -1.09 8.23
C LEU A 76 -5.96 0.12 8.63
N TRP A 77 -4.64 -0.02 8.72
CA TRP A 77 -3.74 1.09 8.99
C TRP A 77 -3.77 2.15 7.88
N ALA A 78 -3.70 1.73 6.61
CA ALA A 78 -3.78 2.64 5.47
C ALA A 78 -5.13 3.38 5.43
N VAL A 79 -6.24 2.66 5.62
CA VAL A 79 -7.59 3.26 5.71
C VAL A 79 -7.67 4.27 6.86
N ARG A 80 -7.10 3.94 8.02
CA ARG A 80 -7.10 4.86 9.17
C ARG A 80 -6.34 6.16 8.87
N LEU A 81 -5.24 6.10 8.13
CA LEU A 81 -4.48 7.29 7.74
C LEU A 81 -5.17 8.14 6.66
N ILE A 82 -5.96 7.52 5.78
CA ILE A 82 -6.76 8.24 4.77
C ILE A 82 -7.88 9.05 5.44
N VAL A 83 -8.46 8.51 6.51
CA VAL A 83 -9.60 9.11 7.22
C VAL A 83 -9.16 10.14 8.27
N SER A 84 -7.90 10.12 8.69
CA SER A 84 -7.34 11.02 9.71
C SER A 84 -6.99 12.40 9.15
#